data_AF-A0A933UQ63-F1
#
_entry.id   AF-A0A933UQ63-F1
#
_cell.length_a   1.000
_cell.length_b   1.000
_cell.length_c   1.000
_cell.angle_alpha   90.00
_cell.angle_beta   90.00
_cell.angle_gamma   90.00
#
_symmetry.space_group_name_H-M   'P 1'
#
loop_
_entity.id
_entity.type
_entity.pdbx_description
1 polymer ?
#
loop_
_entity_poly.entity_id
_entity_poly.type
_entity_poly.pdbx_seq_one_letter_code
_entity_poly.pdbx_strand_id
1 'polypeptide(L)'
;MSAQPVEDDDLLRRLRHKQASIAEIRSALVPEEIAEFDEGWAGLLAEATRTHDLEPVLTFVEGYRTHALLAVHLGATGYRDMLARAEETLRLAEAGELVRDTWDWKADLRSRGADV
;
A
#
# COMPACT_ATOMS: atom_id res chain seq x y z
N MET A 1 27.92 -2.27 -4.17
CA MET A 1 27.92 -1.80 -2.76
C MET A 1 26.50 -1.91 -2.25
N SER A 2 26.16 -3.01 -1.56
CA SER A 2 24.80 -3.25 -1.06
C SER A 2 24.70 -2.75 0.38
N ALA A 3 24.18 -1.54 0.55
CA ALA A 3 23.87 -0.91 1.85
C ALA A 3 22.36 -0.91 2.18
N GLN A 4 21.53 -1.52 1.32
CA GLN A 4 20.06 -1.37 1.33
C GLN A 4 19.26 -2.14 2.41
N PRO A 5 19.70 -3.27 3.00
CA PRO A 5 18.80 -4.05 3.87
C PRO A 5 18.43 -3.37 5.20
N VAL A 6 19.37 -2.60 5.79
CA VAL A 6 19.18 -1.98 7.11
C VAL A 6 18.30 -0.72 7.02
N GLU A 7 18.35 -0.01 5.89
CA GLU A 7 17.52 1.18 5.65
C GLU A 7 16.05 0.80 5.44
N ASP A 8 15.81 -0.30 4.72
CA ASP A 8 14.45 -0.81 4.47
C ASP A 8 13.80 -1.34 5.74
N ASP A 9 14.54 -2.03 6.63
CA ASP A 9 14.02 -2.53 7.91
C ASP A 9 13.56 -1.40 8.85
N ASP A 10 14.34 -0.32 8.94
CA ASP A 10 13.96 0.83 9.76
C ASP A 10 12.76 1.58 9.16
N LEU A 11 12.73 1.75 7.84
CA LEU A 11 11.60 2.35 7.15
C LEU A 11 10.32 1.52 7.35
N LEU A 12 10.38 0.19 7.20
CA LEU A 12 9.27 -0.73 7.47
C LEU A 12 8.76 -0.60 8.91
N ARG A 13 9.67 -0.51 9.88
CA ARG A 13 9.32 -0.30 11.28
C ARG A 13 8.55 1.02 11.46
N ARG A 14 9.04 2.11 10.87
CA ARG A 14 8.41 3.44 10.98
C ARG A 14 7.07 3.52 10.27
N LEU A 15 6.94 2.90 9.10
CA LEU A 15 5.65 2.74 8.40
C LEU A 15 4.67 1.94 9.26
N ARG A 16 5.09 0.81 9.85
CA ARG A 16 4.24 -0.04 10.69
C ARG A 16 3.74 0.68 11.94
N HIS A 17 4.59 1.48 12.58
CA HIS A 17 4.25 2.17 13.83
C HIS A 17 3.71 3.59 13.64
N LYS A 18 3.32 3.97 12.40
CA LYS A 18 2.79 5.31 12.06
C LYS A 18 3.76 6.45 12.43
N GLN A 19 5.06 6.19 12.35
CA GLN A 19 6.15 7.15 12.61
C GLN A 19 6.83 7.66 11.35
N ALA A 20 6.54 7.07 10.18
CA ALA A 20 7.04 7.56 8.90
C ALA A 20 6.43 8.95 8.59
N SER A 21 7.29 9.86 8.16
CA SER A 21 6.88 11.17 7.64
C SER A 21 6.18 11.03 6.28
N ILE A 22 5.50 12.11 5.84
CA ILE A 22 4.86 12.17 4.52
C ILE A 22 5.88 11.99 3.39
N ALA A 23 7.07 12.57 3.53
CA ALA A 23 8.14 12.42 2.55
C ALA A 23 8.60 10.96 2.42
N GLU A 24 8.65 10.25 3.55
CA GLU A 24 9.06 8.83 3.58
C GLU A 24 7.99 7.90 3.05
N ILE A 25 6.71 8.19 3.34
CA ILE A 25 5.59 7.49 2.71
C ILE A 25 5.69 7.67 1.19
N ARG A 26 5.83 8.92 0.71
CA ARG A 26 5.95 9.21 -0.72
C ARG A 26 7.14 8.52 -1.38
N SER A 27 8.31 8.50 -0.75
CA SER A 27 9.51 7.85 -1.31
C SER A 27 9.40 6.32 -1.39
N ALA A 28 8.53 5.73 -0.57
CA ALA A 28 8.31 4.29 -0.50
C ALA A 28 7.22 3.79 -1.47
N LEU A 29 6.48 4.70 -2.11
CA LEU A 29 5.48 4.33 -3.12
C LEU A 29 6.14 3.84 -4.41
N VAL A 30 5.42 3.00 -5.14
CA VAL A 30 5.83 2.66 -6.51
C VAL A 30 5.63 3.88 -7.43
N PRO A 31 6.43 4.04 -8.50
CA PRO A 31 6.39 5.23 -9.36
C PRO A 31 4.99 5.59 -9.90
N GLU A 32 4.17 4.58 -10.15
CA GLU A 32 2.82 4.71 -10.69
C GLU A 32 1.86 5.43 -9.74
N GLU A 33 2.06 5.34 -8.43
CA GLU A 33 1.19 5.93 -7.40
C GLU A 33 1.61 7.34 -6.98
N ILE A 34 2.84 7.77 -7.30
CA ILE A 34 3.40 9.04 -6.82
C ILE A 34 2.61 10.24 -7.34
N ALA A 35 2.18 10.22 -8.61
CA ALA A 35 1.45 11.33 -9.19
C ALA A 35 0.07 11.52 -8.54
N GLU A 36 -0.66 10.41 -8.33
CA GLU A 36 -1.95 10.42 -7.64
C GLU A 36 -1.81 10.87 -6.18
N PHE A 37 -0.75 10.39 -5.50
CA PHE A 37 -0.43 10.83 -4.16
C PHE A 37 -0.21 12.34 -4.08
N ASP A 38 0.62 12.90 -4.97
CA ASP A 38 0.97 14.32 -4.98
C ASP A 38 -0.24 15.21 -5.26
N GLU A 39 -1.09 14.81 -6.22
CA GLU A 39 -2.32 15.53 -6.54
C GLU A 39 -3.33 15.48 -5.38
N GLY A 40 -3.58 14.29 -4.83
CA GLY A 40 -4.48 14.10 -3.69
C GLY A 40 -4.02 14.85 -2.44
N TRP A 41 -2.73 14.80 -2.13
CA TRP A 41 -2.13 15.52 -1.02
C TRP A 41 -2.31 17.03 -1.14
N ALA A 42 -1.99 17.60 -2.31
CA ALA A 42 -2.15 19.03 -2.57
C ALA A 42 -3.62 19.47 -2.47
N GLY A 43 -4.54 18.70 -3.05
CA GLY A 43 -5.98 18.97 -3.01
C GLY A 43 -6.55 18.95 -1.59
N LEU A 44 -6.21 17.92 -0.81
CA LEU A 44 -6.71 17.76 0.56
C LEU A 44 -6.14 18.82 1.52
N LEU A 45 -4.86 19.20 1.39
CA LEU A 45 -4.30 20.29 2.19
C LEU A 45 -4.97 21.63 1.88
N ALA A 46 -5.24 21.91 0.60
CA ALA A 46 -5.96 23.11 0.20
C ALA A 46 -7.35 23.14 0.81
N GLU A 47 -8.06 22.01 0.81
CA GLU A 47 -9.39 21.92 1.43
C GLU A 47 -9.35 22.06 2.94
N ALA A 48 -8.45 21.33 3.62
CA ALA A 48 -8.28 21.41 5.06
C ALA A 48 -7.96 22.83 5.54
N THR A 49 -7.22 23.61 4.73
CA THR A 49 -6.95 25.02 5.03
C THR A 49 -8.23 25.88 4.98
N ARG A 50 -9.20 25.52 4.13
CA ARG A 50 -10.48 26.22 4.02
C ARG A 50 -11.45 25.82 5.13
N THR A 51 -11.55 24.54 5.42
CA THR A 51 -12.57 23.97 6.31
C THR A 51 -12.09 23.81 7.75
N HIS A 52 -10.78 23.85 7.98
CA HIS A 52 -10.12 23.45 9.23
C HIS A 52 -10.41 22.01 9.65
N ASP A 53 -10.85 21.18 8.69
CA ASP A 53 -11.06 19.75 8.89
C ASP A 53 -9.83 18.97 8.39
N LEU A 54 -9.17 18.26 9.30
CA LEU A 54 -7.99 17.45 9.02
C LEU A 54 -8.31 15.96 8.88
N GLU A 55 -9.54 15.52 9.17
CA GLU A 55 -9.91 14.11 9.08
C GLU A 55 -9.61 13.51 7.69
N PRO A 56 -9.98 14.16 6.56
CA PRO A 56 -9.68 13.64 5.23
C PRO A 56 -8.17 13.50 4.96
N VAL A 57 -7.37 14.44 5.47
CA VAL A 57 -5.90 14.41 5.33
C VAL A 57 -5.33 13.22 6.09
N LEU A 58 -5.79 12.99 7.32
CA LEU A 58 -5.34 11.87 8.13
C LEU A 58 -5.71 10.53 7.50
N THR A 59 -6.95 10.36 7.03
CA THR A 59 -7.40 9.14 6.35
C THR A 59 -6.59 8.86 5.08
N PHE A 60 -6.33 9.91 4.28
CA PHE A 60 -5.50 9.79 3.07
C PHE A 60 -4.08 9.28 3.40
N VAL A 61 -3.44 9.86 4.41
CA VAL A 61 -2.10 9.45 4.83
C VAL A 61 -2.08 8.02 5.38
N GLU A 62 -3.15 7.60 6.09
CA GLU A 62 -3.27 6.23 6.57
C GLU A 62 -3.39 5.21 5.43
N GLY A 63 -4.15 5.54 4.38
CA GLY A 63 -4.25 4.71 3.17
C GLY A 63 -2.90 4.52 2.50
N TYR A 64 -2.23 5.63 2.14
CA TYR A 64 -0.94 5.56 1.45
C TYR A 64 0.20 5.02 2.30
N ARG A 65 0.13 5.13 3.63
CA ARG A 65 1.08 4.42 4.51
C ARG A 65 0.99 2.91 4.34
N THR A 66 -0.20 2.37 4.14
CA THR A 66 -0.41 0.94 3.91
C THR A 66 0.17 0.53 2.56
N HIS A 67 -0.02 1.35 1.52
CA HIS A 67 0.55 1.11 0.19
C HIS A 67 2.08 1.10 0.26
N ALA A 68 2.68 2.13 0.87
CA ALA A 68 4.13 2.21 1.11
C ALA A 68 4.67 1.01 1.90
N LEU A 69 3.96 0.58 2.95
CA LEU A 69 4.36 -0.59 3.74
C LEU A 69 4.38 -1.86 2.90
N LEU A 70 3.35 -2.08 2.08
CA LEU A 70 3.25 -3.26 1.22
C LEU A 70 4.28 -3.21 0.08
N ALA A 71 4.50 -2.03 -0.51
CA ALA A 71 5.49 -1.82 -1.57
C ALA A 71 6.92 -2.11 -1.08
N VAL A 72 7.29 -1.64 0.11
CA VAL A 72 8.61 -1.94 0.70
C VAL A 72 8.71 -3.42 1.09
N HIS A 73 7.65 -4.00 1.68
CA HIS A 73 7.69 -5.38 2.15
C HIS A 73 7.75 -6.42 1.03
N LEU A 74 6.98 -6.21 -0.05
CA LEU A 74 6.86 -7.14 -1.18
C LEU A 74 7.84 -6.82 -2.31
N GLY A 75 8.44 -5.62 -2.29
CA GLY A 75 9.08 -5.02 -3.45
C GLY A 75 8.08 -4.61 -4.54
N ALA A 76 8.51 -3.75 -5.47
CA ALA A 76 7.63 -3.17 -6.49
C ALA A 76 6.93 -4.23 -7.36
N THR A 77 7.61 -5.31 -7.75
CA THR A 77 6.99 -6.39 -8.54
C THR A 77 5.95 -7.17 -7.74
N GLY A 78 6.28 -7.55 -6.50
CA GLY A 78 5.34 -8.29 -5.64
C GLY A 78 4.10 -7.45 -5.30
N TYR A 79 4.27 -6.14 -5.11
CA TYR A 79 3.17 -5.20 -4.91
C TYR A 79 2.24 -5.10 -6.14
N ARG A 80 2.79 -4.92 -7.35
CA ARG A 80 1.99 -4.89 -8.58
C ARG A 80 1.22 -6.20 -8.80
N ASP A 81 1.89 -7.33 -8.57
CA ASP A 81 1.25 -8.65 -8.68
C ASP A 81 0.12 -8.82 -7.65
N MET A 82 0.29 -8.29 -6.44
CA MET A 82 -0.75 -8.29 -5.41
C MET A 82 -1.95 -7.43 -5.86
N LEU A 83 -1.72 -6.22 -6.37
CA LEU A 83 -2.80 -5.34 -6.86
C LEU A 83 -3.56 -5.98 -8.02
N ALA A 84 -2.87 -6.56 -9.00
CA ALA A 84 -3.51 -7.25 -10.12
C ALA A 84 -4.42 -8.41 -9.67
N ARG A 85 -4.02 -9.14 -8.63
CA ARG A 85 -4.87 -10.20 -8.03
C ARG A 85 -6.07 -9.63 -7.30
N ALA A 86 -5.89 -8.52 -6.58
CA ALA A 86 -6.99 -7.85 -5.89
C ALA A 86 -8.03 -7.33 -6.89
N GLU A 87 -7.59 -6.71 -7.99
CA GLU A 87 -8.45 -6.24 -9.07
C GLU A 87 -9.23 -7.39 -9.72
N GLU A 88 -8.55 -8.50 -10.04
CA GLU A 88 -9.22 -9.68 -10.59
C GLU A 88 -10.24 -10.28 -9.61
N THR A 89 -9.91 -10.29 -8.31
CA THR A 89 -10.83 -10.77 -7.26
C THR A 89 -12.08 -9.89 -7.17
N LEU A 90 -11.91 -8.56 -7.24
CA LEU A 90 -13.02 -7.62 -7.26
C LEU A 90 -13.89 -7.80 -8.51
N ARG A 91 -13.27 -7.93 -9.69
CA ARG A 91 -13.97 -8.20 -10.95
C ARG A 91 -14.81 -9.47 -10.89
N LEU A 92 -14.24 -10.56 -10.36
CA LEU A 92 -14.95 -11.83 -10.17
C LEU A 92 -16.09 -11.69 -9.14
N ALA A 93 -15.89 -10.90 -8.08
CA ALA A 93 -16.94 -10.65 -7.09
C ALA A 93 -18.13 -9.89 -7.69
N GLU A 94 -17.85 -8.86 -8.49
CA GLU A 94 -18.86 -8.05 -9.20
C GLU A 94 -19.63 -8.89 -10.24
N ALA A 95 -18.95 -9.83 -10.90
CA ALA A 95 -19.57 -10.78 -11.82
C ALA A 95 -20.42 -11.87 -11.12
N GLY A 96 -20.36 -11.97 -9.79
CA GLY A 96 -20.97 -13.06 -9.03
C GLY A 96 -20.27 -14.42 -9.23
N GLU A 97 -19.06 -14.41 -9.78
CA GLU A 97 -18.25 -15.58 -10.11
C GLU A 97 -17.24 -15.91 -9.01
N LEU A 98 -17.10 -15.05 -8.00
CA LEU A 98 -16.25 -15.33 -6.85
C LEU A 98 -16.85 -16.44 -5.97
N VAL A 99 -16.36 -17.67 -6.16
CA VAL A 99 -16.66 -18.79 -5.26
C VAL A 99 -15.88 -18.60 -3.96
N ARG A 100 -16.52 -17.95 -2.98
CA ARG A 100 -15.93 -17.62 -1.67
C ARG A 100 -15.52 -18.84 -0.84
N ASP A 101 -16.00 -20.03 -1.19
CA ASP A 101 -15.82 -21.25 -0.40
C ASP A 101 -14.60 -22.10 -0.81
N THR A 102 -13.79 -21.69 -1.78
CA THR A 102 -12.65 -22.50 -2.25
C THR A 102 -11.30 -21.79 -2.26
N TRP A 103 -11.21 -20.50 -1.94
CA TRP A 103 -9.91 -19.83 -1.87
C TRP A 103 -9.23 -20.09 -0.51
N ASP A 104 -8.54 -21.22 -0.42
CA ASP A 104 -7.57 -21.47 0.65
C ASP A 104 -6.30 -20.65 0.38
N TRP A 105 -6.31 -19.40 0.82
CA TRP A 105 -5.16 -18.50 0.73
C TRP A 105 -3.89 -19.07 1.37
N LYS A 106 -4.01 -19.97 2.36
CA LYS A 106 -2.85 -20.65 2.95
C LYS A 106 -2.27 -21.70 2.01
N ALA A 107 -3.09 -22.35 1.19
CA ALA A 107 -2.61 -23.27 0.16
C ALA A 107 -1.88 -22.53 -0.97
N ASP A 108 -2.39 -21.35 -1.38
CA ASP A 108 -1.71 -20.51 -2.38
C ASP A 108 -0.34 -20.03 -1.87
N LEU A 109 -0.26 -19.56 -0.62
CA LEU A 109 1.01 -19.12 -0.02
C LEU A 109 2.01 -20.28 0.16
N ARG A 110 1.55 -21.45 0.64
CA ARG A 110 2.39 -22.67 0.74
C ARG A 110 2.90 -23.14 -0.62
N SER A 111 2.09 -23.06 -1.68
CA SER A 111 2.51 -23.46 -3.04
C SER A 111 3.64 -22.61 -3.60
N ARG A 112 3.86 -21.42 -3.01
CA ARG A 112 4.86 -20.43 -3.45
C ARG A 112 6.05 -20.32 -2.50
N GLY A 113 6.15 -21.22 -1.51
CA GLY A 113 7.27 -21.28 -0.57
C GLY A 113 7.23 -20.24 0.55
N ALA A 114 6.08 -19.60 0.79
CA ALA A 114 5.87 -18.82 2.00
C ALA A 114 5.57 -19.79 3.17
N ASP A 115 6.31 -19.64 4.27
CA ASP A 115 6.02 -20.32 5.53
C ASP A 115 4.94 -19.49 6.27
N VAL A 116 3.71 -20.02 6.32
CA VAL A 116 2.51 -19.38 6.91
C VAL A 116 1.83 -20.27 7.93
#